data_AF-A0A662DZE1-F1
#
_entry.id   AF-A0A662DZE1-F1
#
_cell.length_a   1.000
_cell.length_b   1.000
_cell.length_c   1.000
_cell.angle_alpha   90.00
_cell.angle_beta   90.00
_cell.angle_gamma   90.00
#
_symmetry.space_group_name_H-M   'P 1'
#
loop_
_entity.id
_entity.type
_entity.pdbx_description
1 polymer ?
#
loop_
_entity_poly.entity_id
_entity_poly.type
_entity_poly.pdbx_seq_one_letter_code
_entity_poly.pdbx_strand_id
1 'polypeptide(L)'
;LSSYRGAISVESSVFRNNTAFGRAETSTSGQGGAIKCHSNDTCSNESNIRTGGLSVTDSFFENNNAQWGGAIFSAGDTVRMFTSTPGCKMGSLETNRLPVILDRITITGCGVDDLIGNHAVGGGIYGILVDLSMSDSMILNSVASGTDPSNAGSSSQGHGGGASFYTGSVLSITDTTFAGNTADHEGGGLHIFGSEIAAFSGNAFVRNEVSPGGNRTETTSEGAAIYSSPAVPYSLSVTGAINDTTFTDNIGLPIFDSDATDSNGCGCFNLVTYDGNSFYNNTYEDNVYRDSLVAGTHTATELNALVVDHLGGTLTPKSLLGTNIDEVSPITTAALMATPEGLIGATAAGDGTTSTESFLAWSWNGGCAELDQAGLTQGSENTGFFSAGSGTHLLEVWSGGTCSGASDLSIAEVVLQAPLATSLLTADPIAISGGEQSTLSWNLTAGDLLIGMISNDAVGAVLNPTGSAVVAPPASTRYHLGIVTHQGGATAHETVYVDEDPPGDIFHDGFETGDTSAWAFTTG
;
A
#
# COMPACT_ATOMS: atom_id res chain seq x y z
N LEU A 1 8.84 27.20 4.87
CA LEU A 1 8.54 26.10 3.92
C LEU A 1 9.84 25.67 3.25
N SER A 2 10.75 25.07 4.02
CA SER A 2 12.07 24.60 3.57
C SER A 2 11.93 23.21 2.94
N SER A 3 11.63 23.23 1.64
CA SER A 3 11.84 22.23 0.58
C SER A 3 11.86 20.73 0.95
N TYR A 4 10.68 20.14 1.14
CA TYR A 4 10.46 18.75 0.68
C TYR A 4 10.20 18.78 -0.84
N ARG A 5 10.62 17.76 -1.59
CA ARG A 5 10.22 17.62 -3.01
C ARG A 5 8.70 17.47 -3.16
N GLY A 6 8.06 16.75 -2.24
CA GLY A 6 6.62 16.54 -2.17
C GLY A 6 6.29 15.45 -1.15
N ALA A 7 5.15 15.57 -0.49
CA ALA A 7 4.57 14.51 0.34
C ALA A 7 3.25 14.08 -0.33
N ILE A 8 3.12 12.80 -0.62
CA ILE A 8 1.97 12.23 -1.33
C ILE A 8 1.25 11.28 -0.37
N SER A 9 -0.06 11.51 -0.17
CA SER A 9 -0.96 10.56 0.49
C SER A 9 -1.92 9.98 -0.54
N VAL A 10 -2.09 8.66 -0.52
CA VAL A 10 -3.06 7.90 -1.30
C VAL A 10 -3.89 7.10 -0.30
N GLU A 11 -5.19 7.26 -0.35
CA GLU A 11 -6.11 6.71 0.66
C GLU A 11 -7.32 6.12 -0.06
N SER A 12 -7.84 5.00 0.44
CA SER A 12 -9.12 4.43 -0.05
C SER A 12 -9.19 4.27 -1.58
N SER A 13 -8.08 3.86 -2.20
CA SER A 13 -7.93 3.88 -3.66
C SER A 13 -7.83 2.47 -4.25
N VAL A 14 -8.29 2.33 -5.49
CA VAL A 14 -8.27 1.07 -6.25
C VAL A 14 -7.42 1.23 -7.50
N PHE A 15 -6.39 0.41 -7.65
CA PHE A 15 -5.48 0.39 -8.80
C PHE A 15 -5.49 -0.98 -9.46
N ARG A 16 -6.08 -1.07 -10.67
CA ARG A 16 -6.25 -2.36 -11.35
C ARG A 16 -5.67 -2.33 -12.76
N ASN A 17 -4.98 -3.40 -13.14
CA ASN A 17 -4.51 -3.64 -14.52
C ASN A 17 -3.62 -2.53 -15.08
N ASN A 18 -2.91 -1.79 -14.23
CA ASN A 18 -1.94 -0.80 -14.71
C ASN A 18 -0.67 -1.50 -15.18
N THR A 19 -0.03 -0.96 -16.21
CA THR A 19 1.17 -1.58 -16.79
C THR A 19 2.25 -0.53 -17.05
N ALA A 20 3.48 -0.84 -16.65
CA ALA A 20 4.64 0.01 -16.86
C ALA A 20 5.80 -0.84 -17.43
N PHE A 21 5.91 -0.87 -18.76
CA PHE A 21 7.00 -1.56 -19.46
C PHE A 21 7.86 -0.58 -20.27
N GLY A 22 9.16 -0.80 -20.24
CA GLY A 22 10.13 -0.09 -21.06
C GLY A 22 9.94 -0.32 -22.55
N ARG A 23 10.50 0.56 -23.38
CA ARG A 23 10.65 0.28 -24.82
C ARG A 23 11.97 -0.43 -25.05
N ALA A 24 11.97 -1.46 -25.90
CA ALA A 24 13.19 -2.21 -26.26
C ALA A 24 14.31 -1.30 -26.82
N GLU A 25 13.95 -0.14 -27.37
CA GLU A 25 14.86 0.81 -28.01
C GLU A 25 15.59 1.73 -27.03
N THR A 26 15.13 1.89 -25.78
CA THR A 26 15.59 2.95 -24.88
C THR A 26 16.36 2.47 -23.65
N SER A 27 16.52 1.16 -23.43
CA SER A 27 17.11 0.58 -22.20
C SER A 27 16.46 1.03 -20.88
N THR A 28 15.34 1.75 -20.94
CA THR A 28 14.66 2.30 -19.76
C THR A 28 13.68 1.28 -19.21
N SER A 29 13.83 0.89 -17.95
CA SER A 29 12.89 -0.01 -17.28
C SER A 29 11.59 0.71 -16.90
N GLY A 30 10.46 0.04 -17.10
CA GLY A 30 9.17 0.47 -16.57
C GLY A 30 9.05 0.14 -15.08
N GLN A 31 8.54 1.08 -14.30
CA GLN A 31 8.63 1.07 -12.84
C GLN A 31 7.28 1.44 -12.24
N GLY A 32 6.86 0.73 -11.19
CA GLY A 32 5.70 1.09 -10.40
C GLY A 32 4.43 1.02 -11.22
N GLY A 33 3.97 -0.20 -11.51
CA GLY A 33 2.86 -0.42 -12.44
C GLY A 33 1.65 0.45 -12.12
N ALA A 34 1.36 0.68 -10.83
CA ALA A 34 0.40 1.67 -10.36
C ALA A 34 1.05 2.97 -9.85
N ILE A 35 2.00 2.86 -8.91
CA ILE A 35 2.60 4.01 -8.21
C ILE A 35 4.11 4.00 -8.37
N LYS A 36 4.66 5.12 -8.82
CA LYS A 36 6.11 5.39 -8.81
C LYS A 36 6.41 6.64 -7.98
N CYS A 37 7.15 6.47 -6.88
CA CYS A 37 7.71 7.56 -6.10
C CYS A 37 9.25 7.53 -6.16
N HIS A 38 9.87 8.61 -6.63
CA HIS A 38 11.31 8.64 -6.90
C HIS A 38 11.90 10.01 -6.58
N SER A 39 12.93 10.06 -5.73
CA SER A 39 13.51 11.30 -5.20
C SER A 39 14.96 11.59 -5.63
N ASN A 40 15.45 11.05 -6.74
CA ASN A 40 16.85 11.28 -7.16
C ASN A 40 17.16 12.75 -7.49
N ASP A 41 18.28 13.26 -6.96
CA ASP A 41 18.94 14.46 -7.45
C ASP A 41 19.77 14.17 -8.71
N THR A 42 20.19 15.26 -9.34
CA THR A 42 21.30 15.26 -10.29
C THR A 42 22.58 15.72 -9.59
N CYS A 43 23.73 15.32 -10.13
CA CYS A 43 25.03 15.79 -9.64
C CYS A 43 25.28 17.30 -9.83
N SER A 44 24.43 17.99 -10.58
CA SER A 44 24.54 19.44 -10.81
C SER A 44 23.94 20.29 -9.70
N ASN A 45 23.13 19.71 -8.80
CA ASN A 45 22.52 20.49 -7.72
C ASN A 45 23.57 20.77 -6.63
N GLU A 46 23.63 22.00 -6.12
CA GLU A 46 24.61 22.39 -5.10
C GLU A 46 24.19 21.99 -3.68
N SER A 47 22.92 21.60 -3.49
CA SER A 47 22.35 21.20 -2.20
C SER A 47 21.76 19.80 -2.29
N ASN A 48 21.81 19.04 -1.18
CA ASN A 48 21.08 17.79 -1.04
C ASN A 48 19.62 18.11 -0.75
N ILE A 49 18.74 17.92 -1.74
CA ILE A 49 17.32 18.21 -1.57
C ILE A 49 16.69 17.03 -0.83
N ARG A 50 16.05 17.30 0.31
CA ARG A 50 15.35 16.28 1.10
C ARG A 50 14.39 15.49 0.21
N THR A 51 14.42 14.17 0.36
CA THR A 51 13.52 13.24 -0.30
C THR A 51 12.05 13.62 -0.08
N GLY A 52 11.19 13.17 -1.00
CA GLY A 52 9.74 13.25 -0.81
C GLY A 52 9.25 12.30 0.29
N GLY A 53 7.97 11.98 0.28
CA GLY A 53 7.39 10.92 1.10
C GLY A 53 6.17 10.32 0.41
N LEU A 54 5.93 9.03 0.62
CA LEU A 54 4.75 8.31 0.13
C LEU A 54 4.01 7.68 1.31
N SER A 55 2.71 7.93 1.41
CA SER A 55 1.80 7.23 2.30
C SER A 55 0.69 6.60 1.46
N VAL A 56 0.45 5.30 1.61
CA VAL A 56 -0.64 4.57 0.98
C VAL A 56 -1.41 3.83 2.07
N THR A 57 -2.70 4.14 2.20
CA THR A 57 -3.57 3.57 3.24
C THR A 57 -4.85 3.02 2.63
N ASP A 58 -5.40 1.95 3.20
CA ASP A 58 -6.71 1.39 2.87
C ASP A 58 -6.93 1.21 1.35
N SER A 59 -5.93 0.69 0.64
CA SER A 59 -5.92 0.70 -0.82
C SER A 59 -5.72 -0.68 -1.42
N PHE A 60 -6.36 -0.91 -2.56
CA PHE A 60 -6.39 -2.19 -3.25
C PHE A 60 -5.65 -2.12 -4.58
N PHE A 61 -4.76 -3.07 -4.82
CA PHE A 61 -3.96 -3.18 -6.04
C PHE A 61 -4.15 -4.56 -6.65
N GLU A 62 -4.60 -4.63 -7.89
CA GLU A 62 -4.81 -5.90 -8.59
C GLU A 62 -4.17 -5.91 -9.97
N ASN A 63 -3.46 -6.99 -10.28
CA ASN A 63 -2.98 -7.28 -11.64
C ASN A 63 -2.17 -6.12 -12.25
N ASN A 64 -1.45 -5.36 -11.42
CA ASN A 64 -0.55 -4.32 -11.90
C ASN A 64 0.78 -4.94 -12.29
N ASN A 65 1.34 -4.54 -13.42
CA ASN A 65 2.55 -5.14 -13.95
C ASN A 65 3.61 -4.09 -14.28
N ALA A 66 4.87 -4.40 -13.99
CA ALA A 66 5.99 -3.55 -14.34
C ALA A 66 7.26 -4.36 -14.65
N GLN A 67 8.40 -3.71 -14.87
CA GLN A 67 9.69 -4.40 -14.80
C GLN A 67 10.24 -4.36 -13.37
N TRP A 68 10.02 -3.26 -12.63
CA TRP A 68 10.32 -3.16 -11.19
C TRP A 68 9.12 -2.64 -10.39
N GLY A 69 8.74 -3.36 -9.33
CA GLY A 69 7.60 -3.00 -8.48
C GLY A 69 6.29 -3.08 -9.24
N GLY A 70 5.71 -4.27 -9.36
CA GLY A 70 4.52 -4.50 -10.18
C GLY A 70 3.35 -3.59 -9.80
N ALA A 71 3.16 -3.30 -8.51
CA ALA A 71 2.26 -2.27 -8.02
C ALA A 71 3.00 -0.97 -7.67
N ILE A 72 3.95 -1.05 -6.72
CA ILE A 72 4.58 0.13 -6.11
C ILE A 72 6.09 0.10 -6.32
N PHE A 73 6.63 1.19 -6.86
CA PHE A 73 8.06 1.47 -6.92
C PHE A 73 8.38 2.70 -6.06
N SER A 74 9.32 2.56 -5.14
CA SER A 74 9.79 3.63 -4.28
C SER A 74 11.31 3.73 -4.26
N ALA A 75 11.86 4.93 -4.46
CA ALA A 75 13.29 5.16 -4.43
C ALA A 75 13.68 6.48 -3.75
N GLY A 76 14.56 6.37 -2.75
CA GLY A 76 15.31 7.50 -2.19
C GLY A 76 16.29 8.12 -3.18
N ASP A 77 17.19 8.98 -2.68
CA ASP A 77 18.21 9.61 -3.51
C ASP A 77 19.45 8.71 -3.70
N THR A 78 19.31 7.75 -4.61
CA THR A 78 20.37 6.78 -4.92
C THR A 78 21.54 7.43 -5.65
N VAL A 79 21.33 8.55 -6.34
CA VAL A 79 22.41 9.30 -7.00
C VAL A 79 23.32 9.91 -5.95
N ARG A 80 22.78 10.64 -4.97
CA ARG A 80 23.58 11.26 -3.91
C ARG A 80 24.22 10.26 -2.97
N MET A 81 23.65 9.08 -2.83
CA MET A 81 24.18 8.08 -1.91
C MET A 81 25.22 7.17 -2.57
N PHE A 82 24.94 6.67 -3.77
CA PHE A 82 25.67 5.53 -4.34
C PHE A 82 26.43 5.82 -5.64
N THR A 83 26.34 7.04 -6.19
CA THR A 83 27.12 7.41 -7.39
C THR A 83 28.64 7.26 -7.20
N SER A 84 29.34 6.91 -8.27
CA SER A 84 30.81 6.96 -8.34
C SER A 84 31.35 8.33 -8.79
N THR A 85 30.47 9.27 -9.14
CA THR A 85 30.88 10.59 -9.66
C THR A 85 31.50 11.43 -8.54
N PRO A 86 32.77 11.88 -8.67
CA PRO A 86 33.44 12.67 -7.64
C PRO A 86 32.67 13.95 -7.30
N GLY A 87 32.56 14.27 -6.01
CA GLY A 87 31.86 15.47 -5.52
C GLY A 87 30.33 15.42 -5.60
N CYS A 88 29.75 14.35 -6.17
CA CYS A 88 28.30 14.22 -6.27
C CYS A 88 27.67 13.63 -5.00
N LYS A 89 28.41 12.81 -4.24
CA LYS A 89 27.92 12.22 -3.00
C LYS A 89 27.65 13.29 -1.94
N MET A 90 26.47 13.27 -1.32
CA MET A 90 26.07 14.24 -0.30
C MET A 90 25.06 13.62 0.69
N GLY A 91 25.13 14.04 1.96
CA GLY A 91 24.24 13.54 3.01
C GLY A 91 24.64 12.17 3.58
N SER A 92 23.81 11.67 4.49
CA SER A 92 23.86 10.31 5.05
C SER A 92 22.80 9.42 4.39
N LEU A 93 22.84 8.11 4.68
CA LEU A 93 21.77 7.17 4.33
C LEU A 93 20.40 7.70 4.78
N GLU A 94 20.29 8.08 6.06
CA GLU A 94 19.08 8.62 6.65
C GLU A 94 18.52 9.83 5.88
N THR A 95 19.36 10.80 5.52
CA THR A 95 18.90 12.00 4.80
C THR A 95 18.46 11.73 3.36
N ASN A 96 18.94 10.64 2.77
CA ASN A 96 18.68 10.27 1.38
C ASN A 96 17.63 9.16 1.26
N ARG A 97 17.14 8.60 2.37
CA ARG A 97 16.04 7.63 2.37
C ARG A 97 14.72 8.30 2.04
N LEU A 98 13.89 7.64 1.23
CA LEU A 98 12.50 8.03 1.02
C LEU A 98 11.63 7.38 2.11
N PRO A 99 10.94 8.15 2.96
CA PRO A 99 9.92 7.61 3.86
C PRO A 99 8.75 7.05 3.05
N VAL A 100 8.36 5.81 3.36
CA VAL A 100 7.26 5.09 2.74
C VAL A 100 6.40 4.46 3.83
N ILE A 101 5.12 4.80 3.87
CA ILE A 101 4.13 4.21 4.77
C ILE A 101 3.13 3.44 3.93
N LEU A 102 2.95 2.15 4.22
CA LEU A 102 1.97 1.26 3.59
C LEU A 102 1.14 0.62 4.70
N ASP A 103 -0.13 0.96 4.81
CA ASP A 103 -0.97 0.48 5.90
C ASP A 103 -2.31 0.01 5.37
N ARG A 104 -2.80 -1.15 5.81
CA ARG A 104 -4.06 -1.72 5.30
C ARG A 104 -4.13 -1.73 3.78
N ILE A 105 -3.08 -2.21 3.12
CA ILE A 105 -3.09 -2.38 1.67
C ILE A 105 -3.24 -3.86 1.30
N THR A 106 -3.99 -4.12 0.24
CA THR A 106 -3.99 -5.42 -0.43
C THR A 106 -3.34 -5.27 -1.80
N ILE A 107 -2.29 -6.04 -2.06
CA ILE A 107 -1.67 -6.19 -3.37
C ILE A 107 -1.88 -7.63 -3.80
N THR A 108 -2.58 -7.85 -4.92
CA THR A 108 -2.91 -9.19 -5.40
C THR A 108 -2.65 -9.35 -6.90
N GLY A 109 -2.03 -10.45 -7.30
CA GLY A 109 -1.81 -10.78 -8.72
C GLY A 109 -0.89 -9.81 -9.47
N CYS A 110 -0.19 -8.93 -8.75
CA CYS A 110 0.74 -7.99 -9.37
C CYS A 110 2.03 -8.70 -9.78
N GLY A 111 2.60 -8.28 -10.91
CA GLY A 111 3.71 -8.99 -11.54
C GLY A 111 4.86 -8.10 -11.97
N VAL A 112 6.04 -8.69 -12.01
CA VAL A 112 7.17 -8.16 -12.78
C VAL A 112 7.68 -9.20 -13.74
N ASP A 113 7.99 -8.75 -14.97
CA ASP A 113 8.48 -9.61 -16.04
C ASP A 113 9.67 -8.98 -16.77
N ASP A 114 10.62 -9.83 -17.17
CA ASP A 114 11.82 -9.46 -17.91
C ASP A 114 11.66 -9.66 -19.43
N LEU A 115 10.80 -8.84 -20.05
CA LEU A 115 10.61 -8.87 -21.51
C LEU A 115 11.79 -8.27 -22.31
N ILE A 116 12.80 -7.64 -21.68
CA ILE A 116 13.83 -6.83 -22.36
C ILE A 116 15.27 -7.13 -21.87
N GLY A 117 15.49 -8.15 -21.04
CA GLY A 117 16.78 -8.48 -20.43
C GLY A 117 17.16 -7.58 -19.22
N ASN A 118 16.19 -6.88 -18.66
CA ASN A 118 16.29 -6.09 -17.43
C ASN A 118 15.52 -6.78 -16.29
N HIS A 119 16.26 -7.26 -15.29
CA HIS A 119 15.84 -7.79 -13.98
C HIS A 119 14.37 -7.61 -13.60
N ALA A 120 13.70 -8.70 -13.21
CA ALA A 120 12.33 -8.70 -12.70
C ALA A 120 12.35 -8.66 -11.16
N VAL A 121 12.08 -7.50 -10.57
CA VAL A 121 12.29 -7.29 -9.12
C VAL A 121 11.06 -6.70 -8.43
N GLY A 122 10.58 -7.39 -7.39
CA GLY A 122 9.45 -6.93 -6.57
C GLY A 122 8.12 -7.08 -7.29
N GLY A 123 7.55 -8.30 -7.33
CA GLY A 123 6.30 -8.57 -8.05
C GLY A 123 5.14 -7.68 -7.59
N GLY A 124 5.01 -7.43 -6.29
CA GLY A 124 4.15 -6.39 -5.75
C GLY A 124 4.88 -5.07 -5.53
N ILE A 125 5.91 -5.09 -4.68
CA ILE A 125 6.59 -3.87 -4.20
C ILE A 125 8.09 -3.93 -4.50
N TYR A 126 8.63 -2.82 -5.00
CA TYR A 126 10.06 -2.58 -5.05
C TYR A 126 10.43 -1.30 -4.30
N GLY A 127 11.37 -1.39 -3.36
CA GLY A 127 11.95 -0.26 -2.66
C GLY A 127 13.47 -0.25 -2.78
N ILE A 128 14.07 0.93 -2.98
CA ILE A 128 15.52 1.12 -2.87
C ILE A 128 15.84 2.40 -2.11
N LEU A 129 16.71 2.30 -1.09
CA LEU A 129 17.02 3.39 -0.19
C LEU A 129 15.73 4.01 0.38
N VAL A 130 14.88 3.17 0.98
CA VAL A 130 13.62 3.59 1.60
C VAL A 130 13.67 3.45 3.12
N ASP A 131 12.87 4.24 3.81
CA ASP A 131 12.52 4.03 5.21
C ASP A 131 11.06 3.57 5.24
N LEU A 132 10.85 2.26 5.29
CA LEU A 132 9.55 1.62 5.12
C LEU A 132 8.90 1.33 6.48
N SER A 133 7.67 1.78 6.63
CA SER A 133 6.70 1.26 7.61
C SER A 133 5.58 0.57 6.88
N MET A 134 5.41 -0.73 7.10
CA MET A 134 4.34 -1.53 6.54
C MET A 134 3.61 -2.31 7.63
N SER A 135 2.29 -2.11 7.73
CA SER A 135 1.46 -2.73 8.77
C SER A 135 0.14 -3.23 8.21
N ASP A 136 -0.42 -4.24 8.87
CA ASP A 136 -1.79 -4.72 8.67
C ASP A 136 -2.13 -4.90 7.19
N SER A 137 -1.26 -5.56 6.42
CA SER A 137 -1.33 -5.57 4.95
C SER A 137 -1.30 -6.98 4.37
N MET A 138 -1.74 -7.14 3.13
CA MET A 138 -1.77 -8.42 2.42
C MET A 138 -1.09 -8.31 1.05
N ILE A 139 -0.06 -9.14 0.82
CA ILE A 139 0.64 -9.29 -0.46
C ILE A 139 0.42 -10.71 -0.96
N LEU A 140 -0.41 -10.85 -2.00
CA LEU A 140 -1.00 -12.10 -2.43
C LEU A 140 -0.67 -12.39 -3.89
N ASN A 141 -0.31 -13.63 -4.20
CA ASN A 141 -0.23 -14.12 -5.58
C ASN A 141 0.61 -13.24 -6.51
N SER A 142 1.58 -12.50 -5.97
CA SER A 142 2.45 -11.64 -6.77
C SER A 142 3.63 -12.42 -7.32
N VAL A 143 4.06 -12.07 -8.52
CA VAL A 143 5.01 -12.86 -9.30
C VAL A 143 6.20 -12.02 -9.73
N ALA A 144 7.40 -12.52 -9.48
CA ALA A 144 8.62 -12.03 -10.10
C ALA A 144 9.16 -13.09 -11.06
N SER A 145 8.95 -12.87 -12.36
CA SER A 145 9.31 -13.79 -13.44
C SER A 145 10.48 -13.22 -14.25
N GLY A 146 11.59 -13.96 -14.33
CA GLY A 146 12.79 -13.55 -15.07
C GLY A 146 13.18 -14.61 -16.08
N THR A 147 12.72 -14.50 -17.33
CA THR A 147 13.05 -15.49 -18.36
C THR A 147 14.41 -15.21 -19.00
N ASP A 148 15.47 -15.83 -18.49
CA ASP A 148 16.55 -16.30 -19.38
C ASP A 148 16.70 -17.84 -19.26
N PRO A 149 15.88 -18.62 -19.98
CA PRO A 149 15.99 -20.08 -20.00
C PRO A 149 17.31 -20.59 -20.60
N SER A 150 18.14 -19.72 -21.18
CA SER A 150 19.45 -20.08 -21.70
C SER A 150 20.60 -19.89 -20.71
N ASN A 151 20.36 -19.23 -19.57
CA ASN A 151 21.42 -18.85 -18.65
C ASN A 151 20.95 -18.78 -17.19
N ALA A 152 20.71 -19.95 -16.58
CA ALA A 152 20.30 -20.12 -15.17
C ALA A 152 21.31 -19.61 -14.11
N GLY A 153 22.36 -18.90 -14.52
CA GLY A 153 23.31 -18.19 -13.65
C GLY A 153 23.48 -16.70 -14.01
N SER A 154 22.57 -16.15 -14.82
CA SER A 154 22.51 -14.71 -15.10
C SER A 154 21.80 -13.97 -13.98
N SER A 155 22.28 -12.78 -13.61
CA SER A 155 21.65 -11.89 -12.62
C SER A 155 20.27 -11.34 -13.04
N SER A 156 19.79 -11.64 -14.25
CA SER A 156 18.50 -11.19 -14.81
C SER A 156 17.35 -12.12 -14.40
N GLN A 157 17.16 -12.33 -13.10
CA GLN A 157 16.25 -13.32 -12.54
C GLN A 157 15.08 -12.66 -11.79
N GLY A 158 14.07 -13.47 -11.45
CA GLY A 158 12.92 -13.04 -10.65
C GLY A 158 13.26 -12.99 -9.16
N HIS A 159 13.24 -11.80 -8.56
CA HIS A 159 13.57 -11.59 -7.14
C HIS A 159 12.39 -10.95 -6.40
N GLY A 160 12.04 -11.47 -5.22
CA GLY A 160 11.04 -10.84 -4.36
C GLY A 160 9.63 -10.92 -4.98
N GLY A 161 9.05 -12.11 -5.04
CA GLY A 161 7.75 -12.33 -5.69
C GLY A 161 6.66 -11.42 -5.10
N GLY A 162 6.60 -11.33 -3.77
CA GLY A 162 5.74 -10.35 -3.10
C GLY A 162 6.39 -8.95 -3.06
N ALA A 163 7.56 -8.84 -2.43
CA ALA A 163 8.25 -7.58 -2.27
C ALA A 163 9.77 -7.71 -2.31
N SER A 164 10.45 -6.62 -2.67
CA SER A 164 11.90 -6.56 -2.71
C SER A 164 12.43 -5.21 -2.26
N PHE A 165 13.40 -5.23 -1.34
CA PHE A 165 13.99 -4.02 -0.76
C PHE A 165 15.52 -4.03 -0.87
N TYR A 166 16.03 -2.97 -1.51
CA TYR A 166 17.43 -2.86 -1.88
C TYR A 166 18.14 -1.76 -1.11
N THR A 167 19.44 -2.02 -0.94
CA THR A 167 20.57 -1.16 -0.57
C THR A 167 20.21 0.04 0.29
N GLY A 168 20.60 -0.06 1.56
CA GLY A 168 20.53 1.03 2.51
C GLY A 168 19.12 1.34 2.98
N SER A 169 18.14 0.47 2.71
CA SER A 169 16.78 0.62 3.21
C SER A 169 16.68 0.26 4.70
N VAL A 170 15.64 0.75 5.36
CA VAL A 170 15.22 0.36 6.72
C VAL A 170 13.79 -0.17 6.62
N LEU A 171 13.55 -1.35 7.18
CA LEU A 171 12.28 -2.07 7.07
C LEU A 171 11.65 -2.25 8.44
N SER A 172 10.45 -1.70 8.60
CA SER A 172 9.53 -2.02 9.69
C SER A 172 8.29 -2.67 9.07
N ILE A 173 8.14 -3.99 9.22
CA ILE A 173 7.03 -4.76 8.62
C ILE A 173 6.35 -5.57 9.72
N THR A 174 5.10 -5.25 10.04
CA THR A 174 4.34 -5.96 11.07
C THR A 174 2.97 -6.39 10.59
N ASP A 175 2.44 -7.44 11.20
CA ASP A 175 1.04 -7.89 11.01
C ASP A 175 0.65 -8.03 9.52
N THR A 176 1.62 -8.43 8.70
CA THR A 176 1.48 -8.49 7.24
C THR A 176 1.52 -9.93 6.76
N THR A 177 0.59 -10.27 5.86
CA THR A 177 0.52 -11.58 5.23
C THR A 177 1.12 -11.55 3.83
N PHE A 178 2.15 -12.35 3.60
CA PHE A 178 2.69 -12.68 2.28
C PHE A 178 2.22 -14.09 1.91
N ALA A 179 1.32 -14.22 0.93
CA ALA A 179 0.78 -15.52 0.58
C ALA A 179 0.71 -15.81 -0.92
N GLY A 180 1.09 -17.02 -1.32
CA GLY A 180 1.02 -17.45 -2.71
C GLY A 180 1.95 -16.69 -3.67
N ASN A 181 2.92 -15.93 -3.16
CA ASN A 181 3.83 -15.17 -4.00
C ASN A 181 4.92 -16.06 -4.60
N THR A 182 5.33 -15.78 -5.83
CA THR A 182 6.28 -16.62 -6.57
C THR A 182 7.45 -15.79 -7.09
N ALA A 183 8.67 -16.25 -6.87
CA ALA A 183 9.87 -15.72 -7.51
C ALA A 183 10.58 -16.83 -8.30
N ASP A 184 11.08 -16.50 -9.49
CA ASP A 184 11.83 -17.45 -10.32
C ASP A 184 13.24 -17.75 -9.79
N HIS A 185 13.76 -17.02 -8.80
CA HIS A 185 15.12 -17.24 -8.31
C HIS A 185 15.26 -17.21 -6.81
N GLU A 186 14.87 -16.12 -6.16
CA GLU A 186 15.07 -15.93 -4.71
C GLU A 186 14.02 -15.02 -4.09
N GLY A 187 13.69 -15.29 -2.83
CA GLY A 187 12.71 -14.52 -2.04
C GLY A 187 11.31 -14.58 -2.64
N GLY A 188 10.67 -15.76 -2.62
CA GLY A 188 9.29 -15.91 -3.14
C GLY A 188 8.31 -14.91 -2.51
N GLY A 189 8.35 -14.76 -1.18
CA GLY A 189 7.64 -13.70 -0.46
C GLY A 189 8.41 -12.37 -0.47
N LEU A 190 9.60 -12.36 0.12
CA LEU A 190 10.38 -11.15 0.41
C LEU A 190 11.86 -11.33 0.07
N HIS A 191 12.43 -10.35 -0.61
CA HIS A 191 13.86 -10.27 -0.91
C HIS A 191 14.47 -9.01 -0.26
N ILE A 192 15.52 -9.19 0.55
CA ILE A 192 16.18 -8.11 1.32
C ILE A 192 17.66 -8.05 0.97
N PHE A 193 18.10 -6.92 0.42
CA PHE A 193 19.48 -6.75 -0.04
C PHE A 193 20.14 -5.52 0.62
N GLY A 194 21.20 -5.74 1.38
CA GLY A 194 22.03 -4.72 2.04
C GLY A 194 21.23 -3.68 2.84
N SER A 195 20.26 -4.13 3.63
CA SER A 195 19.29 -3.29 4.32
C SER A 195 19.18 -3.64 5.81
N GLU A 196 18.56 -2.77 6.59
CA GLU A 196 18.30 -2.96 8.01
C GLU A 196 16.85 -3.38 8.25
N ILE A 197 16.65 -4.44 9.04
CA ILE A 197 15.35 -4.92 9.49
C ILE A 197 15.15 -4.37 10.91
N ALA A 198 14.48 -3.22 11.01
CA ALA A 198 14.33 -2.48 12.26
C ALA A 198 13.22 -3.07 13.15
N ALA A 199 12.08 -3.44 12.56
CA ALA A 199 10.98 -4.12 13.25
C ALA A 199 10.34 -5.15 12.32
N PHE A 200 10.20 -6.39 12.79
CA PHE A 200 9.63 -7.46 11.98
C PHE A 200 8.97 -8.50 12.89
N SER A 201 7.63 -8.46 12.98
CA SER A 201 6.87 -9.30 13.92
C SER A 201 5.40 -9.45 13.51
N GLY A 202 4.77 -10.57 13.90
CA GLY A 202 3.34 -10.81 13.62
C GLY A 202 3.05 -11.12 12.16
N ASN A 203 4.08 -11.34 11.35
CA ASN A 203 3.93 -11.60 9.92
C ASN A 203 3.60 -13.06 9.63
N ALA A 204 3.01 -13.33 8.47
CA ALA A 204 2.74 -14.67 8.00
C ALA A 204 3.23 -14.87 6.56
N PHE A 205 4.06 -15.90 6.34
CA PHE A 205 4.50 -16.35 5.03
C PHE A 205 3.85 -17.70 4.72
N VAL A 206 2.82 -17.66 3.87
CA VAL A 206 1.95 -18.81 3.58
C VAL A 206 2.07 -19.20 2.12
N ARG A 207 2.55 -20.40 1.80
CA ARG A 207 2.58 -20.90 0.40
C ARG A 207 3.32 -19.99 -0.59
N ASN A 208 4.33 -19.26 -0.16
CA ASN A 208 5.21 -18.58 -1.10
C ASN A 208 6.14 -19.59 -1.75
N GLU A 209 6.57 -19.33 -2.98
CA GLU A 209 7.33 -20.24 -3.81
C GLU A 209 8.58 -19.58 -4.37
N VAL A 210 9.69 -20.33 -4.34
CA VAL A 210 10.83 -20.08 -5.22
C VAL A 210 10.83 -21.10 -6.36
N SER A 211 10.35 -20.70 -7.53
CA SER A 211 9.99 -21.56 -8.65
C SER A 211 11.20 -22.27 -9.26
N PRO A 212 11.14 -23.55 -9.65
CA PRO A 212 9.95 -24.41 -9.71
C PRO A 212 9.65 -25.17 -8.39
N GLY A 213 9.92 -24.55 -7.25
CA GLY A 213 9.51 -25.06 -5.95
C GLY A 213 10.23 -26.35 -5.56
N GLY A 214 9.46 -27.36 -5.15
CA GLY A 214 9.98 -28.67 -4.73
C GLY A 214 10.69 -29.49 -5.83
N ASN A 215 10.67 -29.03 -7.08
CA ASN A 215 11.50 -29.60 -8.14
C ASN A 215 12.94 -29.05 -8.13
N ARG A 216 13.22 -28.00 -7.36
CA ARG A 216 14.60 -27.57 -7.07
C ARG A 216 15.25 -28.57 -6.13
N THR A 217 16.58 -28.63 -6.18
CA THR A 217 17.31 -29.28 -5.10
C THR A 217 17.27 -28.37 -3.88
N GLU A 218 17.24 -28.97 -2.69
CA GLU A 218 17.29 -28.26 -1.42
C GLU A 218 18.45 -27.25 -1.36
N THR A 219 19.64 -27.63 -1.84
CA THR A 219 20.84 -26.77 -1.91
C THR A 219 20.79 -25.67 -2.98
N THR A 220 19.68 -25.52 -3.70
CA THR A 220 19.44 -24.48 -4.71
C THR A 220 18.14 -23.70 -4.44
N SER A 221 17.51 -23.95 -3.30
CA SER A 221 16.33 -23.22 -2.88
C SER A 221 16.74 -21.96 -2.12
N GLU A 222 16.52 -20.80 -2.73
CA GLU A 222 17.03 -19.52 -2.24
C GLU A 222 15.93 -18.68 -1.58
N GLY A 223 15.28 -19.28 -0.58
CA GLY A 223 14.25 -18.60 0.22
C GLY A 223 12.90 -18.50 -0.49
N ALA A 224 12.03 -19.49 -0.28
CA ALA A 224 10.65 -19.45 -0.72
C ALA A 224 9.86 -18.35 0.01
N ALA A 225 10.13 -18.14 1.31
CA ALA A 225 9.55 -17.04 2.05
C ALA A 225 10.46 -15.81 2.03
N ILE A 226 11.68 -15.92 2.56
CA ILE A 226 12.61 -14.79 2.73
C ILE A 226 13.98 -15.15 2.18
N TYR A 227 14.51 -14.24 1.36
CA TYR A 227 15.92 -14.18 1.01
C TYR A 227 16.55 -12.94 1.64
N SER A 228 17.75 -13.08 2.22
CA SER A 228 18.51 -11.92 2.69
C SER A 228 20.00 -11.99 2.36
N SER A 229 20.59 -10.86 1.96
CA SER A 229 21.99 -10.80 1.53
C SER A 229 22.62 -9.42 1.70
N PRO A 230 23.93 -9.29 2.02
CA PRO A 230 24.61 -8.01 2.05
C PRO A 230 24.76 -7.42 0.64
N ALA A 231 24.79 -6.10 0.54
CA ALA A 231 25.08 -5.40 -0.71
C ALA A 231 26.57 -5.10 -0.84
N VAL A 232 27.34 -6.11 -1.25
CA VAL A 232 28.80 -6.03 -1.44
C VAL A 232 29.26 -4.84 -2.28
N PRO A 233 28.62 -4.49 -3.43
CA PRO A 233 29.03 -3.33 -4.24
C PRO A 233 28.96 -1.99 -3.49
N TYR A 234 28.18 -1.93 -2.41
CA TYR A 234 27.96 -0.73 -1.60
C TYR A 234 28.54 -0.85 -0.19
N SER A 235 29.20 -1.97 0.12
CA SER A 235 29.77 -2.27 1.44
C SER A 235 28.73 -2.17 2.57
N LEU A 236 27.52 -2.69 2.32
CA LEU A 236 26.44 -2.70 3.30
C LEU A 236 26.12 -4.13 3.73
N SER A 237 26.15 -4.37 5.03
CA SER A 237 25.60 -5.59 5.64
C SER A 237 24.08 -5.62 5.51
N VAL A 238 23.49 -6.80 5.66
CA VAL A 238 22.07 -6.94 6.03
C VAL A 238 22.01 -7.25 7.52
N THR A 239 21.15 -6.55 8.26
CA THR A 239 21.14 -6.57 9.74
C THR A 239 19.72 -6.55 10.28
N GLY A 240 19.55 -6.94 11.55
CA GLY A 240 18.27 -6.86 12.25
C GLY A 240 17.76 -8.22 12.71
N ALA A 241 16.47 -8.28 13.03
CA ALA A 241 15.83 -9.49 13.55
C ALA A 241 14.48 -9.74 12.88
N ILE A 242 14.18 -11.01 12.61
CA ILE A 242 12.88 -11.50 12.14
C ILE A 242 12.29 -12.32 13.28
N ASN A 243 11.27 -11.75 13.92
CA ASN A 243 10.70 -12.32 15.13
C ASN A 243 9.23 -12.69 14.95
N ASP A 244 8.73 -13.59 15.80
CA ASP A 244 7.30 -13.86 15.99
C ASP A 244 6.53 -14.00 14.66
N THR A 245 7.15 -14.67 13.68
CA THR A 245 6.64 -14.81 12.31
C THR A 245 6.26 -16.26 12.06
N THR A 246 5.14 -16.46 11.36
CA THR A 246 4.65 -17.78 10.96
C THR A 246 5.09 -18.11 9.55
N PHE A 247 5.72 -19.25 9.34
CA PHE A 247 6.10 -19.79 8.03
C PHE A 247 5.40 -21.13 7.83
N THR A 248 4.49 -21.24 6.88
CA THR A 248 3.77 -22.50 6.66
C THR A 248 3.50 -22.78 5.19
N ASP A 249 3.67 -24.04 4.80
CA ASP A 249 3.40 -24.55 3.45
C ASP A 249 4.13 -23.80 2.32
N ASN A 250 5.23 -23.10 2.62
CA ASN A 250 6.05 -22.48 1.58
C ASN A 250 6.67 -23.58 0.68
N ILE A 251 6.68 -23.34 -0.63
CA ILE A 251 7.12 -24.30 -1.63
C ILE A 251 8.61 -24.02 -1.92
N GLY A 252 9.45 -24.72 -1.17
CA GLY A 252 10.89 -24.55 -1.11
C GLY A 252 11.37 -24.36 0.33
N LEU A 253 12.66 -24.07 0.49
CA LEU A 253 13.24 -23.74 1.79
C LEU A 253 12.74 -22.35 2.22
N PRO A 254 12.09 -22.19 3.38
CA PRO A 254 11.54 -20.91 3.83
C PRO A 254 12.56 -19.76 3.82
N ILE A 255 13.72 -19.95 4.44
CA ILE A 255 14.71 -18.89 4.65
C ILE A 255 16.02 -19.27 3.98
N PHE A 256 16.57 -18.34 3.20
CA PHE A 256 17.96 -18.40 2.76
C PHE A 256 18.69 -17.09 3.05
N ASP A 257 19.79 -17.24 3.79
CA ASP A 257 20.74 -16.17 4.02
C ASP A 257 21.97 -16.39 3.16
N SER A 258 22.19 -15.44 2.26
CA SER A 258 23.40 -15.35 1.48
C SER A 258 24.38 -14.41 2.17
N ASP A 259 25.59 -14.90 2.34
CA ASP A 259 26.79 -14.12 2.62
C ASP A 259 27.57 -14.10 1.33
N ALA A 260 27.14 -13.23 0.41
CA ALA A 260 27.80 -13.07 -0.88
C ALA A 260 29.31 -12.92 -0.63
N THR A 261 30.10 -13.85 -1.18
CA THR A 261 31.52 -14.00 -0.79
C THR A 261 32.21 -12.65 -0.82
N ASP A 262 32.89 -12.30 0.28
CA ASP A 262 33.63 -11.06 0.49
C ASP A 262 34.86 -10.93 -0.44
N SER A 263 34.69 -11.18 -1.74
CA SER A 263 35.75 -11.11 -2.74
C SER A 263 36.40 -9.71 -2.82
N ASN A 264 35.73 -8.70 -2.24
CA ASN A 264 36.14 -7.31 -2.25
C ASN A 264 36.70 -6.82 -0.90
N GLY A 265 36.67 -7.64 0.16
CA GLY A 265 37.15 -7.25 1.49
C GLY A 265 36.31 -6.15 2.17
N CYS A 266 35.02 -6.04 1.86
CA CYS A 266 34.11 -5.06 2.46
C CYS A 266 33.86 -5.30 3.95
N GLY A 267 34.03 -6.54 4.44
CA GLY A 267 33.62 -6.92 5.80
C GLY A 267 32.11 -6.75 6.05
N CYS A 268 31.32 -6.84 4.99
CA CYS A 268 29.88 -6.71 5.00
C CYS A 268 29.22 -8.10 4.95
N PHE A 269 28.34 -8.39 5.90
CA PHE A 269 27.85 -9.73 6.20
C PHE A 269 26.33 -9.76 6.32
N ASN A 270 25.79 -10.97 6.30
CA ASN A 270 24.48 -11.27 6.80
C ASN A 270 24.50 -11.42 8.32
N LEU A 271 23.95 -10.43 9.00
CA LEU A 271 23.86 -10.37 10.46
C LEU A 271 22.40 -10.52 10.95
N VAL A 272 21.50 -11.05 10.11
CA VAL A 272 20.10 -11.25 10.47
C VAL A 272 19.97 -12.37 11.50
N THR A 273 19.05 -12.19 12.45
CA THR A 273 18.73 -13.14 13.51
C THR A 273 17.24 -13.50 13.50
N TYR A 274 16.90 -14.66 14.06
CA TYR A 274 15.56 -15.24 14.03
C TYR A 274 15.18 -15.74 15.43
N ASP A 275 14.06 -15.25 15.98
CA ASP A 275 13.56 -15.68 17.29
C ASP A 275 12.03 -15.73 17.35
N GLY A 276 11.45 -16.62 18.15
CA GLY A 276 9.99 -16.74 18.31
C GLY A 276 9.21 -17.18 17.06
N ASN A 277 9.89 -17.62 16.00
CA ASN A 277 9.23 -18.00 14.76
C ASN A 277 8.68 -19.43 14.81
N SER A 278 7.55 -19.65 14.14
CA SER A 278 6.93 -20.97 14.00
C SER A 278 7.00 -21.44 12.55
N PHE A 279 7.52 -22.64 12.34
CA PHE A 279 7.77 -23.18 11.02
C PHE A 279 7.00 -24.48 10.78
N TYR A 280 6.36 -24.58 9.63
CA TYR A 280 5.98 -25.85 9.05
C TYR A 280 6.50 -25.88 7.61
N ASN A 281 7.49 -26.73 7.36
CA ASN A 281 7.93 -27.07 6.02
C ASN A 281 7.69 -28.56 5.77
N ASN A 282 7.37 -28.88 4.52
CA ASN A 282 7.31 -30.27 4.04
C ASN A 282 7.96 -30.42 2.66
N THR A 283 8.47 -29.34 2.06
CA THR A 283 9.13 -29.41 0.76
C THR A 283 10.46 -30.16 0.88
N TYR A 284 11.20 -29.93 1.96
CA TYR A 284 12.49 -30.55 2.24
C TYR A 284 12.52 -31.08 3.67
N GLU A 285 11.55 -31.95 4.00
CA GLU A 285 11.32 -32.40 5.38
C GLU A 285 11.06 -31.19 6.30
N ASP A 286 11.63 -31.18 7.51
CA ASP A 286 11.52 -30.12 8.51
C ASP A 286 12.64 -29.06 8.40
N ASN A 287 13.44 -29.07 7.34
CA ASN A 287 14.47 -28.05 7.14
C ASN A 287 13.85 -26.70 6.78
N VAL A 288 14.26 -25.64 7.48
CA VAL A 288 13.65 -24.30 7.36
C VAL A 288 14.65 -23.23 6.92
N TYR A 289 15.93 -23.47 7.14
CA TYR A 289 16.96 -22.46 7.04
C TYR A 289 18.22 -22.96 6.30
N ARG A 290 18.86 -22.03 5.59
CA ARG A 290 20.21 -22.22 5.05
C ARG A 290 20.99 -20.93 5.06
N ASP A 291 22.29 -21.09 5.28
CA ASP A 291 23.31 -20.08 5.07
C ASP A 291 24.23 -20.47 3.91
N SER A 292 24.73 -19.51 3.14
CA SER A 292 25.68 -19.79 2.06
C SER A 292 27.08 -20.25 2.54
N LEU A 293 27.48 -19.91 3.76
CA LEU A 293 28.79 -20.25 4.36
C LEU A 293 28.74 -21.54 5.20
N VAL A 294 27.55 -21.97 5.62
CA VAL A 294 27.37 -23.18 6.42
C VAL A 294 26.89 -24.31 5.51
N ALA A 295 27.54 -25.47 5.61
CA ALA A 295 27.17 -26.63 4.81
C ALA A 295 25.81 -27.20 5.24
N GLY A 296 24.93 -27.44 4.27
CA GLY A 296 23.64 -28.08 4.48
C GLY A 296 22.52 -27.10 4.82
N THR A 297 21.42 -27.67 5.26
CA THR A 297 20.18 -27.02 5.69
C THR A 297 19.90 -27.39 7.14
N HIS A 298 19.05 -26.60 7.79
CA HIS A 298 18.84 -26.68 9.23
C HIS A 298 17.35 -26.65 9.56
N THR A 299 16.97 -27.49 10.51
CA THR A 299 15.69 -27.42 11.24
C THR A 299 15.62 -26.16 12.12
N ALA A 300 14.46 -25.79 12.67
CA ALA A 300 14.37 -24.67 13.61
C ALA A 300 15.19 -24.92 14.88
N THR A 301 15.26 -26.18 15.33
CA THR A 301 16.11 -26.58 16.47
C THR A 301 17.60 -26.35 16.19
N GLU A 302 18.07 -26.67 14.99
CA GLU A 302 19.46 -26.45 14.60
C GLU A 302 19.74 -24.95 14.38
N LEU A 303 18.80 -24.21 13.78
CA LEU A 303 18.86 -22.76 13.64
C LEU A 303 19.03 -22.06 15.00
N ASN A 304 18.32 -22.52 16.03
CA ASN A 304 18.42 -22.00 17.40
C ASN A 304 19.83 -22.09 17.99
N ALA A 305 20.65 -23.05 17.54
CA ALA A 305 22.01 -23.26 18.00
C ALA A 305 23.07 -22.76 17.00
N LEU A 306 22.64 -22.33 15.81
CA LEU A 306 23.55 -22.04 14.71
C LEU A 306 24.32 -20.74 14.95
N VAL A 307 25.63 -20.80 14.76
CA VAL A 307 26.52 -19.64 14.72
C VAL A 307 27.28 -19.67 13.41
N VAL A 308 27.11 -18.62 12.61
CA VAL A 308 27.80 -18.44 11.33
C VAL A 308 29.12 -17.73 11.58
N ASP A 309 30.22 -18.29 11.09
CA ASP A 309 31.55 -17.70 11.13
C ASP A 309 31.89 -17.01 9.81
N HIS A 310 32.04 -15.70 9.88
CA HIS A 310 32.29 -14.85 8.74
C HIS A 310 33.78 -14.64 8.52
N LEU A 311 34.15 -14.31 7.27
CA LEU A 311 35.54 -13.97 6.95
C LEU A 311 36.03 -12.82 7.85
N GLY A 312 37.10 -13.04 8.61
CA GLY A 312 37.61 -12.05 9.59
C GLY A 312 37.23 -12.33 11.05
N GLY A 313 36.52 -13.43 11.32
CA GLY A 313 36.24 -13.93 12.68
C GLY A 313 35.05 -13.26 13.36
N THR A 314 34.20 -12.57 12.59
CA THR A 314 32.90 -12.08 13.08
C THR A 314 31.97 -13.28 13.17
N LEU A 315 31.33 -13.47 14.33
CA LEU A 315 30.40 -14.57 14.56
C LEU A 315 28.98 -14.02 14.67
N THR A 316 28.04 -14.63 13.96
CA THR A 316 26.61 -14.31 14.05
C THR A 316 25.85 -15.50 14.59
N PRO A 317 25.37 -15.48 15.85
CA PRO A 317 24.34 -16.41 16.28
C PRO A 317 23.07 -16.13 15.49
N LYS A 318 22.47 -17.15 14.88
CA LYS A 318 21.27 -16.97 14.05
C LYS A 318 19.97 -16.97 14.85
N SER A 319 20.06 -17.28 16.14
CA SER A 319 19.01 -17.05 17.12
C SER A 319 19.65 -16.58 18.42
N LEU A 320 19.07 -15.57 19.06
CA LEU A 320 19.57 -15.03 20.33
C LEU A 320 18.88 -15.67 21.53
N LEU A 321 17.64 -16.14 21.36
CA LEU A 321 16.80 -16.68 22.41
C LEU A 321 16.63 -18.20 22.33
N GLY A 322 16.90 -18.81 21.16
CA GLY A 322 16.72 -20.23 20.93
C GLY A 322 15.26 -20.67 20.97
N THR A 323 14.36 -19.83 20.44
CA THR A 323 12.90 -19.94 20.61
C THR A 323 12.13 -20.26 19.34
N ASN A 324 12.82 -20.53 18.22
CA ASN A 324 12.17 -20.97 17.00
C ASN A 324 11.66 -22.41 17.16
N ILE A 325 10.49 -22.73 16.58
CA ILE A 325 9.85 -24.04 16.70
C ILE A 325 9.49 -24.63 15.34
N ASP A 326 9.71 -25.93 15.20
CA ASP A 326 9.18 -26.74 14.09
C ASP A 326 7.84 -27.35 14.51
N GLU A 327 6.80 -27.05 13.75
CA GLU A 327 5.47 -27.59 13.91
C GLU A 327 5.35 -28.92 13.17
N VAL A 328 4.65 -29.87 13.77
CA VAL A 328 4.50 -31.24 13.22
C VAL A 328 3.37 -31.37 12.19
N SER A 329 2.60 -30.29 11.99
CA SER A 329 1.47 -30.22 11.08
C SER A 329 1.34 -28.81 10.50
N PRO A 330 0.69 -28.64 9.32
CA PRO A 330 0.46 -27.32 8.75
C PRO A 330 -0.16 -26.37 9.76
N ILE A 331 0.43 -25.18 9.88
CA ILE A 331 -0.03 -24.16 10.83
C ILE A 331 -1.32 -23.58 10.27
N THR A 332 -2.40 -23.68 11.04
CA THR A 332 -3.68 -23.09 10.62
C THR A 332 -3.57 -21.57 10.67
N THR A 333 -3.85 -20.90 9.56
CA THR A 333 -3.78 -19.44 9.44
C THR A 333 -5.02 -18.90 8.74
N ALA A 334 -5.37 -17.66 9.04
CA ALA A 334 -6.44 -16.91 8.41
C ALA A 334 -6.04 -15.44 8.33
N ALA A 335 -6.33 -14.79 7.21
CA ALA A 335 -6.25 -13.36 7.02
C ALA A 335 -7.42 -12.93 6.14
N LEU A 336 -8.09 -11.85 6.51
CA LEU A 336 -9.26 -11.30 5.81
C LEU A 336 -9.18 -9.78 5.89
N MET A 337 -9.40 -9.09 4.77
CA MET A 337 -9.28 -7.63 4.71
C MET A 337 -10.18 -7.03 3.66
N ALA A 338 -10.85 -5.93 4.01
CA ALA A 338 -11.60 -5.11 3.08
C ALA A 338 -10.78 -3.89 2.67
N THR A 339 -10.43 -3.78 1.39
CA THR A 339 -9.74 -2.60 0.84
C THR A 339 -10.39 -2.13 -0.46
N PRO A 340 -10.69 -0.82 -0.60
CA PRO A 340 -10.90 0.15 0.49
C PRO A 340 -11.90 -0.35 1.54
N GLU A 341 -11.83 0.17 2.77
CA GLU A 341 -12.63 -0.32 3.90
C GLU A 341 -14.15 -0.15 3.74
N GLY A 342 -14.60 0.65 2.76
CA GLY A 342 -16.01 0.93 2.58
C GLY A 342 -16.43 1.42 1.21
N LEU A 343 -17.75 1.44 1.04
CA LEU A 343 -18.47 1.87 -0.15
C LEU A 343 -18.96 3.30 0.03
N ILE A 344 -18.69 4.18 -0.93
CA ILE A 344 -19.22 5.54 -0.99
C ILE A 344 -20.39 5.52 -1.98
N GLY A 345 -21.59 5.88 -1.52
CA GLY A 345 -22.83 5.82 -2.32
C GLY A 345 -22.97 6.87 -3.45
N ALA A 346 -21.88 7.51 -3.86
CA ALA A 346 -21.82 8.39 -5.01
C ALA A 346 -20.41 8.37 -5.60
N THR A 347 -20.37 8.42 -6.92
CA THR A 347 -19.17 8.53 -7.74
C THR A 347 -19.07 9.95 -8.30
N ALA A 348 -18.00 10.25 -9.03
CA ALA A 348 -17.85 11.57 -9.62
C ALA A 348 -18.98 11.82 -10.64
N ALA A 349 -19.42 13.08 -10.76
CA ALA A 349 -20.47 13.43 -11.71
C ALA A 349 -20.04 13.04 -13.15
N GLY A 350 -20.79 12.12 -13.77
CA GLY A 350 -20.48 11.58 -15.10
C GLY A 350 -19.99 10.12 -15.09
N ASP A 351 -19.67 9.56 -13.92
CA ASP A 351 -19.36 8.14 -13.78
C ASP A 351 -20.62 7.29 -13.98
N GLY A 352 -20.47 6.14 -14.65
CA GLY A 352 -21.56 5.19 -14.87
C GLY A 352 -21.86 4.30 -13.65
N THR A 353 -21.00 4.32 -12.63
CA THR A 353 -21.15 3.57 -11.38
C THR A 353 -21.93 4.38 -10.36
N THR A 354 -22.63 3.72 -9.44
CA THR A 354 -23.41 4.39 -8.38
C THR A 354 -22.73 4.35 -7.01
N SER A 355 -21.62 3.63 -6.90
CA SER A 355 -20.84 3.43 -5.68
C SER A 355 -19.37 3.22 -6.02
N THR A 356 -18.47 3.52 -5.08
CA THR A 356 -17.11 2.96 -5.12
C THR A 356 -17.13 1.44 -4.92
N GLU A 357 -16.06 0.77 -5.30
CA GLU A 357 -15.86 -0.66 -5.04
C GLU A 357 -15.03 -0.84 -3.76
N SER A 358 -15.38 -1.86 -2.98
CA SER A 358 -14.55 -2.42 -1.90
C SER A 358 -14.30 -3.88 -2.23
N PHE A 359 -13.10 -4.36 -1.96
CA PHE A 359 -12.70 -5.74 -2.21
C PHE A 359 -12.41 -6.44 -0.90
N LEU A 360 -13.03 -7.59 -0.70
CA LEU A 360 -12.69 -8.49 0.38
C LEU A 360 -11.65 -9.48 -0.13
N ALA A 361 -10.45 -9.40 0.41
CA ALA A 361 -9.33 -10.29 0.09
C ALA A 361 -9.04 -11.22 1.27
N TRP A 362 -8.56 -12.42 0.97
CA TRP A 362 -8.27 -13.42 1.99
C TRP A 362 -7.02 -14.25 1.70
N SER A 363 -6.47 -14.80 2.77
CA SER A 363 -5.51 -15.89 2.75
C SER A 363 -5.86 -16.87 3.88
N TRP A 364 -5.78 -18.17 3.61
CA TRP A 364 -5.94 -19.18 4.66
C TRP A 364 -5.02 -20.37 4.47
N ASN A 365 -4.66 -20.98 5.59
CA ASN A 365 -4.06 -22.29 5.65
C ASN A 365 -4.80 -23.20 6.64
N GLY A 366 -5.07 -24.44 6.23
CA GLY A 366 -5.79 -25.42 7.02
C GLY A 366 -6.22 -26.61 6.17
N GLY A 367 -7.02 -27.50 6.75
CA GLY A 367 -7.67 -28.59 6.04
C GLY A 367 -8.96 -28.18 5.33
N CYS A 368 -9.65 -27.15 5.81
CA CYS A 368 -10.88 -26.62 5.21
C CYS A 368 -11.12 -25.16 5.64
N ALA A 369 -11.78 -24.36 4.80
CA ALA A 369 -12.21 -23.01 5.16
C ALA A 369 -13.57 -22.66 4.56
N GLU A 370 -14.29 -21.76 5.23
CA GLU A 370 -15.53 -21.16 4.76
C GLU A 370 -15.43 -19.63 4.84
N LEU A 371 -15.92 -18.95 3.80
CA LEU A 371 -16.11 -17.52 3.77
C LEU A 371 -17.61 -17.23 3.64
N ASP A 372 -18.20 -16.58 4.64
CA ASP A 372 -19.65 -16.38 4.76
C ASP A 372 -20.46 -17.68 4.57
N GLN A 373 -19.98 -18.76 5.20
CA GLN A 373 -20.55 -20.12 5.12
C GLN A 373 -20.46 -20.77 3.73
N ALA A 374 -19.75 -20.15 2.78
CA ALA A 374 -19.41 -20.75 1.51
C ALA A 374 -18.03 -21.43 1.60
N GLY A 375 -17.98 -22.74 1.34
CA GLY A 375 -16.73 -23.49 1.36
C GLY A 375 -15.73 -23.02 0.31
N LEU A 376 -14.46 -22.88 0.71
CA LEU A 376 -13.34 -22.56 -0.15
C LEU A 376 -12.56 -23.83 -0.54
N THR A 377 -12.14 -23.91 -1.79
CA THR A 377 -11.40 -25.05 -2.34
C THR A 377 -9.92 -24.96 -1.98
N GLN A 378 -9.42 -25.96 -1.25
CA GLN A 378 -7.99 -26.08 -0.94
C GLN A 378 -7.16 -26.17 -2.24
N GLY A 379 -6.02 -25.49 -2.27
CA GLY A 379 -5.12 -25.34 -3.40
C GLY A 379 -5.44 -24.10 -4.24
N SER A 380 -6.65 -24.04 -4.83
CA SER A 380 -7.01 -22.97 -5.78
C SER A 380 -7.56 -21.71 -5.14
N GLU A 381 -8.11 -21.80 -3.93
CA GLU A 381 -8.79 -20.68 -3.24
C GLU A 381 -8.20 -20.43 -1.85
N ASN A 382 -6.97 -20.90 -1.59
CA ASN A 382 -6.21 -20.55 -0.38
C ASN A 382 -5.94 -19.05 -0.28
N THR A 383 -5.88 -18.37 -1.41
CA THR A 383 -5.85 -16.91 -1.52
C THR A 383 -6.91 -16.50 -2.53
N GLY A 384 -7.45 -15.29 -2.38
CA GLY A 384 -8.41 -14.78 -3.34
C GLY A 384 -8.96 -13.43 -2.93
N PHE A 385 -9.82 -12.89 -3.79
CA PHE A 385 -10.57 -11.67 -3.51
C PHE A 385 -11.86 -11.63 -4.33
N PHE A 386 -12.85 -10.86 -3.88
CA PHE A 386 -14.01 -10.48 -4.68
C PHE A 386 -14.52 -9.08 -4.28
N SER A 387 -15.34 -8.45 -5.13
CA SER A 387 -15.99 -7.19 -4.78
C SER A 387 -17.10 -7.43 -3.76
N ALA A 388 -16.97 -6.83 -2.59
CA ALA A 388 -17.85 -7.08 -1.45
C ALA A 388 -18.89 -5.96 -1.27
N GLY A 389 -20.10 -6.36 -0.88
CA GLY A 389 -21.13 -5.45 -0.40
C GLY A 389 -20.86 -5.01 1.04
N SER A 390 -21.60 -4.01 1.53
CA SER A 390 -21.51 -3.62 2.95
C SER A 390 -22.04 -4.71 3.87
N GLY A 391 -21.41 -4.87 5.03
CA GLY A 391 -21.75 -5.90 6.00
C GLY A 391 -20.54 -6.48 6.72
N THR A 392 -20.80 -7.44 7.61
CA THR A 392 -19.77 -8.24 8.27
C THR A 392 -19.55 -9.51 7.46
N HIS A 393 -18.30 -9.76 7.11
CA HIS A 393 -17.85 -10.97 6.45
C HIS A 393 -17.03 -11.82 7.43
N LEU A 394 -17.17 -13.14 7.35
CA LEU A 394 -16.53 -14.06 8.28
C LEU A 394 -15.73 -15.13 7.53
N LEU A 395 -14.42 -15.19 7.79
CA LEU A 395 -13.56 -16.28 7.37
C LEU A 395 -13.34 -17.23 8.54
N GLU A 396 -13.74 -18.48 8.35
CA GLU A 396 -13.56 -19.56 9.32
C GLU A 396 -12.64 -20.64 8.74
N VAL A 397 -11.69 -21.12 9.54
CA VAL A 397 -10.68 -22.08 9.11
C VAL A 397 -10.57 -23.23 10.11
N TRP A 398 -10.51 -24.45 9.58
CA TRP A 398 -10.32 -25.69 10.33
C TRP A 398 -9.02 -26.36 9.87
N SER A 399 -8.25 -26.85 10.83
CA SER A 399 -7.09 -27.72 10.63
C SER A 399 -7.50 -29.08 10.05
N GLY A 400 -8.69 -29.57 10.42
CA GLY A 400 -9.28 -30.80 9.90
C GLY A 400 -9.76 -30.65 8.45
N GLY A 401 -9.71 -31.74 7.67
CA GLY A 401 -10.14 -31.76 6.27
C GLY A 401 -11.66 -31.62 6.03
N THR A 402 -12.43 -31.23 7.05
CA THR A 402 -13.89 -31.04 6.98
C THR A 402 -14.29 -29.80 7.78
N CYS A 403 -15.00 -28.86 7.15
CA CYS A 403 -15.58 -27.68 7.79
C CYS A 403 -16.80 -28.10 8.63
N SER A 404 -16.58 -28.51 9.87
CA SER A 404 -17.66 -28.92 10.77
C SER A 404 -17.28 -28.71 12.23
N GLY A 405 -18.24 -28.28 13.05
CA GLY A 405 -18.00 -27.93 14.45
C GLY A 405 -17.43 -26.53 14.61
N ALA A 406 -16.78 -26.25 15.74
CA ALA A 406 -16.12 -24.97 15.97
C ALA A 406 -14.87 -24.86 15.08
N SER A 407 -14.69 -23.71 14.45
CA SER A 407 -13.48 -23.38 13.69
C SER A 407 -12.27 -23.21 14.63
N ASP A 408 -11.08 -23.52 14.12
CA ASP A 408 -9.83 -23.33 14.85
C ASP A 408 -9.43 -21.84 14.83
N LEU A 409 -9.72 -21.15 13.72
CA LEU A 409 -9.59 -19.71 13.57
C LEU A 409 -10.85 -19.11 12.94
N SER A 410 -11.22 -17.93 13.40
CA SER A 410 -12.35 -17.16 12.89
C SER A 410 -11.97 -15.67 12.89
N ILE A 411 -12.03 -15.04 11.72
CA ILE A 411 -11.72 -13.62 11.52
C ILE A 411 -12.91 -12.96 10.85
N ALA A 412 -13.36 -11.85 11.43
CA ALA A 412 -14.42 -11.03 10.88
C ALA A 412 -13.84 -9.73 10.32
N GLU A 413 -14.33 -9.33 9.16
CA GLU A 413 -14.02 -8.04 8.53
C GLU A 413 -15.32 -7.31 8.20
N VAL A 414 -15.32 -5.99 8.32
CA VAL A 414 -16.53 -5.17 8.08
C VAL A 414 -16.30 -4.26 6.90
N VAL A 415 -17.12 -4.43 5.86
CA VAL A 415 -17.20 -3.48 4.74
C VAL A 415 -18.19 -2.39 5.13
N LEU A 416 -17.70 -1.16 5.28
CA LEU A 416 -18.50 -0.03 5.72
C LEU A 416 -19.34 0.55 4.58
N GLN A 417 -20.54 1.04 4.90
CA GLN A 417 -21.28 1.93 4.00
C GLN A 417 -21.02 3.37 4.45
N ALA A 418 -20.15 4.08 3.74
CA ALA A 418 -19.85 5.47 4.02
C ALA A 418 -21.05 6.37 3.64
N PRO A 419 -21.41 7.35 4.49
CA PRO A 419 -22.45 8.30 4.16
C PRO A 419 -21.98 9.26 3.07
N LEU A 420 -22.93 9.73 2.25
CA LEU A 420 -22.66 10.79 1.29
C LEU A 420 -22.33 12.10 2.00
N ALA A 421 -21.27 12.76 1.53
CA ALA A 421 -20.92 14.08 2.00
C ALA A 421 -22.10 15.06 1.78
N THR A 422 -22.51 15.77 2.82
CA THR A 422 -23.62 16.74 2.74
C THR A 422 -23.27 18.03 3.46
N SER A 423 -23.62 19.17 2.87
CA SER A 423 -23.34 20.47 3.46
C SER A 423 -24.55 21.40 3.39
N LEU A 424 -24.55 22.36 4.30
CA LEU A 424 -25.52 23.45 4.36
C LEU A 424 -24.76 24.78 4.32
N LEU A 425 -25.30 25.74 3.57
CA LEU A 425 -24.89 27.14 3.57
C LEU A 425 -26.14 27.99 3.80
N THR A 426 -26.10 28.93 4.74
CA THR A 426 -27.19 29.85 5.05
C THR A 426 -26.68 31.28 5.13
N ALA A 427 -27.56 32.27 4.92
CA ALA A 427 -27.26 33.69 5.03
C ALA A 427 -28.22 34.39 6.00
N ASP A 428 -27.68 35.22 6.90
CA ASP A 428 -28.48 36.01 7.84
C ASP A 428 -27.90 37.43 8.02
N PRO A 429 -28.66 38.50 7.67
CA PRO A 429 -29.94 38.47 6.96
C PRO A 429 -29.79 38.02 5.50
N ILE A 430 -30.82 37.35 4.95
CA ILE A 430 -30.85 36.89 3.55
C ILE A 430 -31.08 38.04 2.55
N ALA A 431 -31.61 39.17 3.02
CA ALA A 431 -31.86 40.38 2.23
C ALA A 431 -31.22 41.59 2.92
N ILE A 432 -30.51 42.40 2.14
CA ILE A 432 -29.75 43.57 2.59
C ILE A 432 -29.89 44.72 1.60
N SER A 433 -29.52 45.94 2.00
CA SER A 433 -29.23 47.02 1.06
C SER A 433 -27.81 46.89 0.49
N GLY A 434 -27.54 47.53 -0.65
CA GLY A 434 -26.23 47.43 -1.31
C GLY A 434 -25.06 47.81 -0.40
N GLY A 435 -24.13 46.87 -0.19
CA GLY A 435 -22.96 47.07 0.68
C GLY A 435 -23.21 46.93 2.18
N GLU A 436 -24.43 46.60 2.61
CA GLU A 436 -24.68 46.16 3.99
C GLU A 436 -24.16 44.74 4.23
N GLN A 437 -24.06 44.34 5.49
CA GLN A 437 -23.47 43.06 5.87
C GLN A 437 -24.53 41.95 5.96
N SER A 438 -24.18 40.78 5.44
CA SER A 438 -24.84 39.50 5.70
C SER A 438 -23.82 38.50 6.23
N THR A 439 -24.24 37.61 7.13
CA THR A 439 -23.37 36.54 7.64
C THR A 439 -23.70 35.23 6.94
N LEU A 440 -22.75 34.74 6.15
CA LEU A 440 -22.79 33.36 5.66
C LEU A 440 -22.39 32.42 6.79
N SER A 441 -23.15 31.36 7.00
CA SER A 441 -22.82 30.27 7.93
C SER A 441 -22.87 28.94 7.21
N TRP A 442 -21.88 28.08 7.43
CA TRP A 442 -21.83 26.75 6.84
C TRP A 442 -21.73 25.65 7.90
N ASN A 443 -22.26 24.48 7.55
CA ASN A 443 -22.20 23.28 8.35
C ASN A 443 -22.06 22.04 7.45
N LEU A 444 -21.04 21.23 7.70
CA LEU A 444 -20.89 19.89 7.15
C LEU A 444 -21.73 18.92 7.97
N THR A 445 -22.80 18.40 7.37
CA THR A 445 -23.77 17.54 8.05
C THR A 445 -23.45 16.05 7.97
N ALA A 446 -22.59 15.64 7.03
CA ALA A 446 -22.02 14.29 6.95
C ALA A 446 -20.72 14.28 6.13
N GLY A 447 -19.79 13.39 6.47
CA GLY A 447 -18.46 13.27 5.84
C GLY A 447 -17.36 13.97 6.64
N ASP A 448 -16.11 13.57 6.38
CA ASP A 448 -14.92 14.05 7.07
C ASP A 448 -14.20 15.09 6.21
N LEU A 449 -14.25 16.36 6.65
CA LEU A 449 -13.74 17.50 5.87
C LEU A 449 -12.24 17.39 5.61
N LEU A 450 -11.86 17.49 4.33
CA LEU A 450 -10.48 17.71 3.90
C LEU A 450 -10.21 19.20 3.66
N ILE A 451 -11.01 19.80 2.78
CA ILE A 451 -10.90 21.21 2.41
C ILE A 451 -12.20 21.69 1.76
N GLY A 452 -12.46 22.99 1.79
CA GLY A 452 -13.49 23.59 0.95
C GLY A 452 -13.20 25.04 0.61
N MET A 453 -14.12 25.66 -0.11
CA MET A 453 -14.09 27.08 -0.44
C MET A 453 -15.51 27.62 -0.57
N ILE A 454 -15.66 28.92 -0.37
CA ILE A 454 -16.87 29.65 -0.73
C ILE A 454 -16.52 30.64 -1.83
N SER A 455 -17.29 30.62 -2.92
CA SER A 455 -17.09 31.46 -4.11
C SER A 455 -17.13 32.97 -3.80
N ASN A 456 -16.77 33.79 -4.79
CA ASN A 456 -16.75 35.25 -4.69
C ASN A 456 -15.80 35.77 -3.60
N ASP A 457 -14.68 35.06 -3.40
CA ASP A 457 -13.66 35.37 -2.40
C ASP A 457 -14.20 35.50 -0.96
N ALA A 458 -15.37 34.91 -0.68
CA ALA A 458 -15.97 34.96 0.66
C ALA A 458 -15.10 34.21 1.67
N VAL A 459 -14.59 33.03 1.30
CA VAL A 459 -13.65 32.24 2.11
C VAL A 459 -12.70 31.47 1.20
N GLY A 460 -11.40 31.78 1.27
CA GLY A 460 -10.37 31.14 0.45
C GLY A 460 -10.04 29.69 0.84
N ALA A 461 -10.24 29.32 2.11
CA ALA A 461 -10.13 27.93 2.57
C ALA A 461 -11.09 27.66 3.74
N VAL A 462 -11.98 26.69 3.58
CA VAL A 462 -12.81 26.11 4.65
C VAL A 462 -12.06 24.90 5.20
N LEU A 463 -11.54 25.05 6.42
CA LEU A 463 -10.78 24.01 7.12
C LEU A 463 -11.53 23.44 8.33
N ASN A 464 -12.67 24.03 8.69
CA ASN A 464 -13.52 23.59 9.78
C ASN A 464 -14.90 23.18 9.24
N PRO A 465 -15.48 22.07 9.74
CA PRO A 465 -16.78 21.57 9.29
C PRO A 465 -17.91 22.58 9.52
N THR A 466 -17.76 23.45 10.52
CA THR A 466 -18.67 24.56 10.78
C THR A 466 -17.92 25.88 10.80
N GLY A 467 -18.55 26.94 10.32
CA GLY A 467 -18.00 28.28 10.44
C GLY A 467 -18.92 29.36 9.86
N SER A 468 -18.42 30.59 9.88
CA SER A 468 -19.15 31.74 9.36
C SER A 468 -18.22 32.78 8.77
N ALA A 469 -18.70 33.55 7.79
CA ALA A 469 -18.00 34.66 7.19
C ALA A 469 -18.98 35.82 6.90
N VAL A 470 -18.54 37.05 7.18
CA VAL A 470 -19.32 38.25 6.86
C VAL A 470 -19.02 38.67 5.44
N VAL A 471 -20.08 38.92 4.66
CA VAL A 471 -20.01 39.41 3.29
C VAL A 471 -20.82 40.71 3.16
N ALA A 472 -20.47 41.55 2.19
CA ALA A 472 -21.19 42.80 1.91
C ALA A 472 -21.30 43.04 0.40
N PRO A 473 -22.05 42.21 -0.33
CA PRO A 473 -22.14 42.32 -1.78
C PRO A 473 -22.88 43.61 -2.19
N PRO A 474 -22.43 44.29 -3.27
CA PRO A 474 -23.10 45.48 -3.78
C PRO A 474 -24.36 45.17 -4.61
N ALA A 475 -24.55 43.92 -5.03
CA ALA A 475 -25.71 43.45 -5.80
C ALA A 475 -26.08 42.01 -5.38
N SER A 476 -27.28 41.56 -5.73
CA SER A 476 -27.74 40.20 -5.40
C SER A 476 -26.71 39.16 -5.84
N THR A 477 -26.13 38.44 -4.89
CA THR A 477 -24.97 37.58 -5.12
C THR A 477 -25.25 36.18 -4.61
N ARG A 478 -25.08 35.19 -5.49
CA ARG A 478 -25.14 33.76 -5.13
C ARG A 478 -23.76 33.28 -4.73
N TYR A 479 -23.67 32.70 -3.54
CA TYR A 479 -22.48 32.07 -3.01
C TYR A 479 -22.59 30.55 -3.16
N HIS A 480 -21.50 29.93 -3.61
CA HIS A 480 -21.37 28.48 -3.74
C HIS A 480 -20.34 27.98 -2.74
N LEU A 481 -20.77 27.09 -1.85
CA LEU A 481 -19.89 26.28 -1.01
C LEU A 481 -19.53 25.01 -1.78
N GLY A 482 -18.24 24.79 -2.00
CA GLY A 482 -17.71 23.50 -2.45
C GLY A 482 -16.82 22.92 -1.36
N ILE A 483 -17.10 21.70 -0.92
CA ILE A 483 -16.28 20.98 0.05
C ILE A 483 -15.85 19.64 -0.52
N VAL A 484 -14.67 19.22 -0.09
CA VAL A 484 -14.06 17.91 -0.35
C VAL A 484 -13.93 17.22 1.02
N THR A 485 -14.36 15.98 1.07
CA THR A 485 -14.28 15.08 2.22
C THR A 485 -13.58 13.80 1.80
N HIS A 486 -13.18 12.96 2.76
CA HIS A 486 -12.67 11.61 2.45
C HIS A 486 -13.72 10.76 1.70
N GLN A 487 -15.01 11.03 1.91
CA GLN A 487 -16.13 10.32 1.30
C GLN A 487 -16.65 11.00 0.01
N GLY A 488 -15.87 11.90 -0.60
CA GLY A 488 -16.24 12.62 -1.82
C GLY A 488 -16.55 14.10 -1.60
N GLY A 489 -17.26 14.72 -2.55
CA GLY A 489 -17.54 16.17 -2.52
C GLY A 489 -18.99 16.49 -2.12
N ALA A 490 -19.20 17.61 -1.46
CA ALA A 490 -20.53 18.18 -1.28
C ALA A 490 -20.57 19.64 -1.75
N THR A 491 -21.74 20.08 -2.21
CA THR A 491 -21.96 21.47 -2.58
C THR A 491 -23.23 22.01 -1.94
N ALA A 492 -23.19 23.27 -1.54
CA ALA A 492 -24.35 24.03 -1.12
C ALA A 492 -24.30 25.41 -1.75
N HIS A 493 -25.41 26.12 -1.81
CA HIS A 493 -25.43 27.49 -2.27
C HIS A 493 -26.47 28.30 -1.51
N GLU A 494 -26.22 29.59 -1.40
CA GLU A 494 -27.15 30.53 -0.80
C GLU A 494 -27.08 31.87 -1.54
N THR A 495 -28.20 32.58 -1.62
CA THR A 495 -28.25 33.90 -2.29
C THR A 495 -28.47 34.99 -1.25
N VAL A 496 -27.55 35.95 -1.20
CA VAL A 496 -27.80 37.21 -0.49
C VAL A 496 -28.45 38.15 -1.48
N TYR A 497 -29.70 38.53 -1.21
CA TYR A 497 -30.45 39.47 -2.04
C TYR A 497 -30.09 40.90 -1.65
N VAL A 498 -29.72 41.70 -2.65
CA VAL A 498 -29.54 43.14 -2.50
C VAL A 498 -30.72 43.83 -3.17
N ASP A 499 -31.45 44.60 -2.39
CA ASP A 499 -32.54 45.45 -2.87
C ASP A 499 -31.92 46.66 -3.62
N GLU A 500 -32.04 46.68 -4.93
CA GLU A 500 -31.92 47.91 -5.72
C GLU A 500 -33.34 48.45 -5.90
N ASP A 501 -33.87 49.01 -4.81
CA ASP A 501 -35.26 49.44 -4.59
C ASP A 501 -36.33 48.31 -4.62
N PRO A 502 -37.35 48.35 -3.72
CA PRO A 502 -38.60 47.64 -3.98
C PRO A 502 -39.15 48.09 -5.34
N PRO A 503 -40.09 47.38 -6.00
CA PRO A 503 -40.77 47.93 -7.18
C PRO A 503 -41.52 49.21 -6.78
N GLY A 504 -40.80 50.32 -6.82
CA GLY A 504 -41.22 51.69 -6.58
C GLY A 504 -41.74 52.30 -7.87
N ASP A 505 -42.58 51.54 -8.56
CA ASP A 505 -43.74 52.08 -9.23
C ASP A 505 -44.85 51.05 -8.99
N ILE A 506 -45.64 51.36 -7.97
CA ILE A 506 -46.96 50.76 -7.77
C ILE A 506 -47.71 51.01 -9.08
N PHE A 507 -47.87 49.98 -9.90
CA PHE A 507 -49.06 49.92 -10.73
C PHE A 507 -50.25 49.93 -9.77
N HIS A 508 -50.81 51.11 -9.55
CA HIS A 508 -52.20 51.24 -9.11
C HIS A 508 -53.08 50.93 -10.32
N ASP A 509 -52.93 49.75 -10.92
CA ASP A 509 -54.03 49.14 -11.63
C ASP A 509 -54.65 48.11 -10.70
N GLY A 510 -55.98 48.14 -10.58
CA GLY A 510 -56.73 47.49 -9.51
C GLY A 510 -56.80 45.98 -9.61
N PHE A 511 -55.72 45.28 -9.99
CA PHE A 511 -55.77 43.86 -10.27
C PHE A 511 -55.82 42.98 -9.00
N GLU A 512 -55.34 43.46 -7.85
CA GLU A 512 -55.21 42.66 -6.62
C GLU A 512 -56.35 42.85 -5.58
N THR A 513 -57.39 43.64 -5.88
CA THR A 513 -58.52 43.83 -4.92
C THR A 513 -59.77 43.02 -5.26
N GLY A 514 -59.80 42.35 -6.41
CA GLY A 514 -61.01 41.69 -6.90
C GLY A 514 -62.18 42.65 -7.16
N ASP A 515 -61.93 43.96 -7.17
CA ASP A 515 -62.97 44.97 -7.39
C ASP A 515 -63.20 45.19 -8.89
N THR A 516 -64.25 44.57 -9.42
CA THR A 516 -64.70 44.72 -10.82
C THR A 516 -65.42 46.05 -11.08
N SER A 517 -65.50 46.96 -10.12
CA SER A 517 -66.20 48.25 -10.28
C SER A 517 -65.62 49.15 -11.38
N ALA A 518 -64.36 48.93 -11.76
CA ALA A 518 -63.71 49.63 -12.88
C ALA A 518 -64.21 49.21 -14.28
N TRP A 519 -65.11 48.22 -14.39
CA TRP A 519 -65.61 47.68 -15.66
C TRP A 519 -67.07 48.06 -15.98
N ALA A 520 -67.62 49.08 -15.29
CA ALA A 520 -68.93 49.61 -15.62
C ALA A 520 -68.86 50.54 -16.86
N PHE A 521 -69.13 49.99 -18.03
CA PHE A 521 -69.49 50.78 -19.21
C PHE A 521 -70.80 51.53 -18.92
N THR A 522 -70.74 52.87 -18.86
CA THR A 522 -71.92 53.70 -19.09
C THR A 522 -72.26 53.66 -20.57
N THR A 523 -73.39 53.04 -20.92
CA THR A 523 -74.05 53.21 -22.21
C THR A 523 -74.50 54.66 -22.37
N GLY A 524 -73.99 55.33 -23.40
CA GLY A 524 -74.44 56.62 -23.91
C GLY A 524 -74.17 56.68 -25.40
#